data_AF-A0AAV7C728-F1
#
_entry.id   AF-A0AAV7C728-F1
#
_cell.length_a   1.000
_cell.length_b   1.000
_cell.length_c   1.000
_cell.angle_alpha   90.00
_cell.angle_beta   90.00
_cell.angle_gamma   90.00
#
_symmetry.space_group_name_H-M   'P 1'
#
loop_
_entity.id
_entity.type
_entity.pdbx_description
1 polymer ?
#
loop_
_entity_poly.entity_id
_entity_poly.type
_entity_poly.pdbx_seq_one_letter_code
_entity_poly.pdbx_strand_id
1 'polypeptide(L)'
;MLEMAGRRGALIVLEGADRAGKSTQARRLVEALIEQGYKAEGMRFPERTTEIGRLVGSYLEKKSNIEDHTVHLLFSANRWEHVISFALVYAPDVDPKTRSMFSF
;
A
#
# COMPACT_ATOMS: atom_id res chain seq x y z
N MET A 1 -21.56 4.33 -29.62
CA MET A 1 -21.29 3.96 -28.21
C MET A 1 -19.87 4.39 -27.90
N LEU A 2 -19.69 5.46 -27.13
CA LEU A 2 -18.37 5.89 -26.67
C LEU A 2 -18.02 5.06 -25.44
N GLU A 3 -16.93 4.30 -25.50
CA GLU A 3 -16.27 3.77 -24.30
C GLU A 3 -15.93 4.94 -23.38
N MET A 4 -16.63 5.08 -22.26
CA MET A 4 -16.13 5.87 -21.16
C MET A 4 -15.05 5.05 -20.46
N ALA A 5 -13.80 5.18 -20.91
CA ALA A 5 -12.66 4.80 -20.10
C ALA A 5 -12.81 5.50 -18.74
N GLY A 6 -13.21 4.75 -17.71
CA GLY A 6 -13.49 5.30 -16.38
C GLY A 6 -12.31 6.12 -15.90
N ARG A 7 -12.56 7.33 -15.37
CA ARG A 7 -11.50 8.18 -14.80
C ARG A 7 -10.81 7.39 -13.68
N ARG A 8 -9.54 7.05 -13.89
CA ARG A 8 -8.71 6.33 -12.90
C ARG A 8 -8.46 7.23 -11.67
N GLY A 9 -8.32 6.61 -10.49
CA GLY A 9 -7.89 7.30 -9.28
C GLY A 9 -6.42 7.75 -9.34
N ALA A 10 -6.00 8.55 -8.36
CA ALA A 10 -4.61 8.97 -8.19
C ALA A 10 -3.96 8.24 -7.01
N LEU A 11 -2.69 7.87 -7.15
CA LEU A 11 -1.84 7.37 -6.05
C LEU A 11 -0.95 8.51 -5.56
N ILE A 12 -1.18 8.96 -4.32
CA ILE A 12 -0.41 10.04 -3.69
C ILE A 12 0.45 9.44 -2.57
N VAL A 13 1.77 9.67 -2.63
CA VAL A 13 2.73 9.16 -1.64
C VAL A 13 3.32 10.32 -0.84
N LEU A 14 3.36 10.17 0.49
CA LEU A 14 3.94 11.13 1.41
C LEU A 14 5.20 10.55 2.05
N GLU A 15 6.37 11.04 1.61
CA GLU A 15 7.69 10.64 2.11
C GLU A 15 8.33 11.71 2.99
N GLY A 16 9.33 11.31 3.79
CA GLY A 16 10.10 12.24 4.63
C GLY A 16 10.71 11.62 5.87
N ALA A 17 11.55 12.40 6.55
CA ALA A 17 12.26 11.98 7.76
C ALA A 17 11.32 11.55 8.90
N ASP A 18 11.86 10.84 9.89
CA ASP A 18 11.09 10.42 11.05
C ASP A 18 10.49 11.63 11.78
N ARG A 19 9.25 11.48 12.27
CA ARG A 19 8.47 12.56 12.92
C ARG A 19 8.19 13.81 12.08
N ALA A 20 8.40 13.79 10.75
CA ALA A 20 8.02 14.90 9.84
C ALA A 20 6.50 15.13 9.69
N GLY A 21 5.65 14.42 10.43
CA GLY A 21 4.19 14.61 10.40
C GLY A 21 3.45 13.86 9.28
N LYS A 22 4.11 12.94 8.56
CA LYS A 22 3.54 12.18 7.43
C LYS A 22 2.18 11.55 7.73
N SER A 23 2.05 10.83 8.85
CA SER A 23 0.80 10.15 9.22
C SER A 23 -0.35 11.14 9.48
N THR A 24 -0.05 12.29 10.10
CA THR A 24 -1.02 13.36 10.34
C THR A 24 -1.49 13.96 9.02
N GLN A 25 -0.56 14.26 8.11
CA GLN A 25 -0.89 14.86 6.81
C GLN A 25 -1.63 13.89 5.90
N ALA A 26 -1.25 12.60 5.88
CA ALA A 26 -1.95 11.57 5.12
C ALA A 26 -3.42 11.44 5.56
N ARG A 27 -3.68 11.41 6.88
CA ARG A 27 -5.03 11.34 7.42
C ARG A 27 -5.86 12.58 7.04
N ARG A 28 -5.30 13.77 7.23
CA ARG A 28 -5.98 15.04 6.87
C ARG A 28 -6.27 15.14 5.37
N LEU A 29 -5.36 14.65 4.53
CA LEU A 29 -5.55 14.64 3.08
C LEU A 29 -6.73 13.73 2.69
N VAL A 30 -6.80 12.52 3.25
CA VAL A 30 -7.91 11.59 3.00
C VAL A 30 -9.23 12.19 3.48
N GLU A 31 -9.27 12.73 4.71
CA GLU A 31 -10.46 13.41 5.27
C GLU A 31 -10.94 14.55 4.35
N ALA A 32 -10.03 15.44 3.93
CA ALA A 32 -10.36 16.57 3.06
C ALA A 32 -10.85 16.13 1.67
N LEU A 33 -10.28 15.06 1.10
CA LEU A 33 -10.72 14.52 -0.19
C LEU A 33 -12.14 13.93 -0.08
N ILE A 34 -12.43 13.22 1.01
CA ILE A 34 -13.77 12.67 1.28
C ILE A 34 -14.79 13.79 1.48
N GLU A 35 -14.45 14.84 2.24
CA GLU A 35 -15.30 16.02 2.45
C GLU A 35 -15.62 16.75 1.13
N GLN A 36 -14.70 16.71 0.16
CA GLN A 36 -14.92 17.25 -1.20
C GLN A 36 -15.68 16.29 -2.14
N GLY A 37 -16.11 15.12 -1.65
CA GLY A 37 -16.89 14.15 -2.42
C GLY A 37 -16.05 13.16 -3.24
N TYR A 38 -14.74 13.11 -3.06
CA TYR A 38 -13.89 12.10 -3.70
C TYR A 38 -13.90 10.79 -2.92
N LYS A 39 -13.81 9.66 -3.63
CA LYS A 39 -13.47 8.36 -3.02
C LYS A 39 -11.96 8.35 -2.76
N ALA A 40 -11.56 8.37 -1.49
CA ALA A 40 -10.16 8.37 -1.09
C ALA A 40 -9.95 7.44 0.11
N GLU A 41 -8.78 6.79 0.14
CA GLU A 41 -8.39 5.85 1.19
C GLU A 41 -6.93 6.04 1.56
N GLY A 42 -6.61 5.83 2.85
CA GLY A 42 -5.26 5.93 3.36
C GLY A 42 -4.60 4.56 3.45
N MET A 43 -3.36 4.46 2.98
CA MET A 43 -2.50 3.29 3.17
C MET A 43 -1.20 3.72 3.86
N ARG A 44 -0.58 2.81 4.62
CA ARG A 44 0.71 3.04 5.27
C ARG A 44 1.60 1.83 5.10
N PHE A 45 2.90 2.08 4.96
CA PHE A 45 3.91 1.03 4.94
C PHE A 45 5.00 1.29 5.99
N PRO A 46 5.54 0.24 6.63
CA PRO A 46 5.11 -1.16 6.52
C PRO A 46 3.72 -1.37 7.14
N GLU A 47 2.89 -2.23 6.53
CA GLU A 47 1.62 -2.65 7.10
C GLU A 47 1.86 -3.84 8.02
N ARG A 48 1.67 -3.67 9.33
CA ARG A 48 2.17 -4.60 10.37
C ARG A 48 1.18 -5.70 10.76
N THR A 49 0.00 -5.74 10.16
CA THR A 49 -1.03 -6.74 10.50
C THR A 49 -0.83 -8.09 9.81
N THR A 50 -0.15 -8.14 8.67
CA THR A 50 0.17 -9.36 7.92
C THR A 50 1.31 -10.15 8.57
N GLU A 51 1.54 -11.40 8.15
CA GLU A 51 2.68 -12.19 8.66
C GLU A 51 4.02 -11.53 8.33
N ILE A 52 4.21 -11.08 7.08
CA ILE A 52 5.40 -10.33 6.64
C ILE A 52 5.50 -9.02 7.43
N GLY A 53 4.38 -8.32 7.60
CA GLY A 53 4.28 -7.09 8.37
C GLY A 53 4.73 -7.23 9.82
N ARG A 54 4.37 -8.34 10.48
CA ARG A 54 4.80 -8.64 11.85
C ARG A 54 6.30 -8.90 11.93
N LEU A 55 6.88 -9.60 10.95
CA LEU A 55 8.33 -9.83 10.87
C LEU A 55 9.10 -8.50 10.75
N VAL A 56 8.67 -7.64 9.82
CA VAL A 56 9.24 -6.29 9.64
C VAL A 56 9.05 -5.45 10.91
N GLY A 57 7.88 -5.52 11.55
CA GLY A 57 7.60 -4.83 12.81
C GLY A 57 8.54 -5.25 13.94
N SER A 58 8.75 -6.55 14.11
CA SER A 58 9.69 -7.12 15.09
C SER A 58 11.13 -6.66 14.87
N TYR A 59 11.56 -6.61 13.60
CA TYR A 59 12.88 -6.08 13.23
C TYR A 59 13.03 -4.59 13.61
N LEU A 60 12.07 -3.74 13.25
CA LEU A 60 12.09 -2.31 13.58
C LEU A 60 12.05 -2.05 15.09
N GLU A 61 11.40 -2.92 15.84
CA GLU A 61 11.35 -2.89 17.31
C GLU A 61 12.58 -3.52 17.98
N LYS A 62 13.56 -3.97 17.19
CA LYS A 62 14.79 -4.64 17.65
C LYS A 62 14.53 -5.92 18.47
N LYS A 63 13.39 -6.58 18.24
CA LYS A 63 13.00 -7.84 18.90
C LYS A 63 13.53 -9.08 18.17
N SER A 64 13.91 -8.94 16.90
CA SER A 64 14.49 -10.00 16.08
C SER A 64 15.66 -9.45 15.28
N ASN A 65 16.71 -10.26 15.12
CA ASN A 65 17.83 -9.94 14.25
C ASN A 65 17.62 -10.65 12.90
N ILE A 66 17.36 -9.88 11.85
CA ILE A 66 17.19 -10.35 10.48
C ILE A 66 18.29 -9.66 9.68
N GLU A 67 18.91 -10.40 8.77
CA GLU A 67 19.97 -9.88 7.90
C GLU A 67 19.43 -8.74 7.00
N ASP A 68 20.25 -7.73 6.72
CA ASP A 68 19.84 -6.47 6.07
C ASP A 68 19.23 -6.65 4.68
N HIS A 69 19.79 -7.53 3.84
CA HIS A 69 19.24 -7.82 2.52
C HIS A 69 17.90 -8.56 2.65
N THR A 70 17.80 -9.48 3.62
CA THR A 70 16.58 -10.23 3.89
C THR A 70 15.45 -9.31 4.33
N VAL A 71 15.69 -8.40 5.28
CA VAL A 71 14.65 -7.47 5.72
C VAL A 71 14.26 -6.48 4.63
N HIS A 72 15.21 -6.05 3.79
CA HIS A 72 14.91 -5.21 2.63
C HIS A 72 13.93 -5.90 1.65
N LEU A 73 14.12 -7.19 1.39
CA LEU A 73 13.20 -7.98 0.58
C LEU A 73 11.84 -8.14 1.25
N LEU A 74 11.79 -8.32 2.59
CA LEU A 74 10.53 -8.38 3.33
C LEU A 74 9.75 -7.06 3.26
N PHE A 75 10.42 -5.90 3.34
CA PHE A 75 9.77 -4.61 3.10
C PHE A 75 9.16 -4.51 1.70
N SER A 76 9.86 -5.03 0.69
CA SER A 76 9.37 -5.07 -0.70
C SER A 76 8.17 -6.02 -0.84
N ALA A 77 8.25 -7.21 -0.25
CA ALA A 77 7.16 -8.19 -0.24
C ALA A 77 5.92 -7.66 0.48
N ASN A 78 6.09 -6.95 1.60
CA ASN A 78 4.99 -6.31 2.33
C ASN A 78 4.25 -5.24 1.51
N ARG A 79 4.89 -4.62 0.51
CA ARG A 79 4.16 -3.74 -0.42
C ARG A 79 3.40 -4.55 -1.48
N TRP A 80 4.04 -5.58 -2.03
CA TRP A 80 3.48 -6.42 -3.07
C TRP A 80 2.23 -7.19 -2.63
N GLU A 81 2.19 -7.70 -1.40
CA GLU A 81 1.02 -8.42 -0.89
C GLU A 81 -0.26 -7.54 -0.83
N HIS A 82 -0.11 -6.21 -0.78
CA HIS A 82 -1.22 -5.26 -0.80
C HIS A 82 -1.64 -4.83 -2.21
N VAL A 83 -0.79 -5.02 -3.24
CA VAL A 83 -1.15 -4.71 -4.65
C VAL A 83 -2.31 -5.59 -5.11
N ILE A 84 -2.30 -6.87 -4.72
CA ILE A 84 -3.35 -7.83 -5.07
C ILE A 84 -4.69 -7.41 -4.44
N SER A 85 -4.68 -7.04 -3.15
CA SER A 85 -5.88 -6.56 -2.46
C SER A 85 -6.44 -5.29 -3.11
N PHE A 86 -5.56 -4.35 -3.48
CA PHE A 86 -5.96 -3.12 -4.18
C PHE A 86 -6.58 -3.40 -5.55
N ALA A 87 -5.94 -4.25 -6.37
CA ALA A 87 -6.42 -4.58 -7.71
C ALA A 87 -7.79 -5.31 -7.66
N LEU A 88 -7.97 -6.22 -6.71
CA LEU A 88 -9.23 -6.98 -6.57
C LEU A 88 -10.42 -6.11 -6.14
N VAL A 89 -10.19 -5.08 -5.32
CA VAL A 89 -11.27 -4.24 -4.78
C VAL A 89 -11.55 -3.01 -5.67
N TYR A 90 -10.51 -2.39 -6.22
CA TYR A 90 -10.62 -1.06 -6.86
C TYR A 90 -10.41 -1.05 -8.37
N ALA A 91 -10.03 -2.19 -8.96
CA ALA A 91 -9.83 -2.31 -10.41
C ALA A 91 -10.38 -3.65 -10.94
N PRO A 92 -11.70 -3.90 -10.81
CA PRO A 92 -12.31 -5.18 -11.19
C PRO A 92 -12.10 -5.54 -12.66
N ASP A 93 -11.90 -4.54 -13.51
CA ASP A 93 -11.70 -4.65 -14.96
C ASP A 93 -10.26 -5.02 -15.35
N VAL A 94 -9.35 -5.22 -14.38
CA VAL A 94 -7.97 -5.64 -14.65
C VAL A 94 -7.93 -7.10 -15.12
N ASP A 95 -7.36 -7.30 -16.32
CA ASP A 95 -7.28 -8.56 -17.06
C ASP A 95 -6.88 -9.75 -16.15
N PRO A 96 -7.70 -10.81 -16.08
CA PRO A 96 -7.39 -12.04 -15.36
C PRO A 96 -6.02 -12.66 -15.69
N LYS A 97 -5.45 -12.43 -16.88
CA LYS A 97 -4.11 -12.95 -17.26
C LYS A 97 -2.96 -12.28 -16.50
N THR A 98 -3.15 -11.07 -15.98
CA THR A 98 -2.20 -10.46 -15.04
C THR A 98 -2.29 -11.09 -13.64
N ARG A 99 -3.37 -11.84 -13.34
CA ARG A 99 -3.56 -12.55 -12.06
C ARG A 99 -2.81 -13.89 -12.02
N SER A 100 -2.53 -14.52 -13.17
CA SER A 100 -1.83 -15.82 -13.22
C SER A 100 -0.30 -15.71 -13.24
N MET A 101 0.27 -14.51 -13.28
CA MET A 101 1.73 -14.30 -13.34
C MET A 101 2.40 -14.38 -11.95
N PHE A 102 1.63 -14.57 -10.88
CA PHE A 102 2.11 -14.63 -9.49
C PHE A 102 1.96 -16.01 -8.84
N SER A 103 1.68 -17.04 -9.64
CA SER A 103 1.79 -18.44 -9.24
C SER A 103 3.18 -18.94 -9.65
N PHE A 104 4.14 -18.85 -8.73
CA PHE A 104 5.26 -19.78 -8.67
C PHE A 104 5.10 -20.64 -7.42
#